data_AF-A0A9D2RCD1-F1
#
_entry.id   AF-A0A9D2RCD1-F1
#
_cell.length_a   1.000
_cell.length_b   1.000
_cell.length_c   1.000
_cell.angle_alpha   90.00
_cell.angle_beta   90.00
_cell.angle_gamma   90.00
#
_symmetry.space_group_name_H-M   'P 1'
#
loop_
_entity.id
_entity.type
_entity.pdbx_description
1 polymer ?
#
loop_
_entity_poly.entity_id
_entity_poly.type
_entity_poly.pdbx_seq_one_letter_code
_entity_poly.pdbx_strand_id
1 'polypeptide(L)'
;TGPAGPTGATGPTGPTGATGPTGPTGPTGPAGTTGDTGAAGNGATVQVGSVTTGPAGSQASVTNSGTQQDAVFDFVIPKGDTGTCQCPAEVCTGYSIPPQAGNTGTKFIFDRNAVQYGTGIIHSPGSTDFKIQEPGLYYVAFNGSLAPGTGTKLPLSITVYLQENGAAINGAGARCTFHNAAEVGNVAFSTALLVTTVPSVVTVIGDGGKYFYSDISLTIYKIGTLD
;
A
#
# COMPACT_ATOMS: atom_id res chain seq x y z
N THR A 1 11.22 155.82 49.43
CA THR A 1 10.65 154.50 49.81
C THR A 1 10.97 153.53 48.68
N GLY A 2 11.77 152.48 48.95
CA GLY A 2 12.31 151.58 47.91
C GLY A 2 11.38 150.39 47.59
N PRO A 3 11.37 149.86 46.35
CA PRO A 3 10.55 148.70 46.00
C PRO A 3 11.22 147.37 46.38
N ALA A 4 10.36 146.35 46.54
CA ALA A 4 10.61 145.06 47.18
C ALA A 4 11.69 144.18 46.51
N GLY A 5 12.37 143.37 47.33
CA GLY A 5 13.41 142.42 46.89
C GLY A 5 12.86 141.23 46.10
N PRO A 6 13.72 140.53 45.33
CA PRO A 6 13.31 139.46 44.42
C PRO A 6 12.70 138.26 45.16
N THR A 7 11.72 137.63 44.53
CA THR A 7 11.07 136.39 45.01
C THR A 7 12.08 135.23 44.97
N GLY A 8 12.14 134.45 46.06
CA GLY A 8 13.06 133.32 46.20
C GLY A 8 12.81 132.18 45.21
N ALA A 9 13.86 131.42 44.88
CA ALA A 9 13.83 130.33 43.91
C ALA A 9 12.90 129.17 44.34
N THR A 10 12.16 128.61 43.38
CA THR A 10 11.31 127.43 43.56
C THR A 10 12.15 126.21 43.97
N GLY A 11 11.71 125.48 45.00
CA GLY A 11 12.39 124.29 45.50
C GLY A 11 12.42 123.12 44.50
N PRO A 12 13.33 122.13 44.68
CA PRO A 12 13.47 121.00 43.77
C PRO A 12 12.24 120.08 43.79
N THR A 13 11.90 119.51 42.62
CA THR A 13 10.85 118.50 42.45
C THR A 13 11.19 117.24 43.25
N GLY A 14 10.21 116.69 43.99
CA GLY A 14 10.39 115.48 44.79
C GLY A 14 10.66 114.20 43.95
N PRO A 15 11.18 113.13 44.55
CA PRO A 15 11.53 111.89 43.85
C PRO A 15 10.29 111.16 43.30
N THR A 16 10.42 110.57 42.11
CA THR A 16 9.41 109.71 41.49
C THR A 16 9.17 108.45 42.35
N GLY A 17 7.90 108.10 42.59
CA GLY A 17 7.50 106.93 43.38
C GLY A 17 7.92 105.58 42.76
N ALA A 18 8.01 104.54 43.59
CA ALA A 18 8.41 103.19 43.17
C ALA A 18 7.41 102.54 42.20
N THR A 19 7.92 101.78 41.21
CA THR A 19 7.12 100.99 40.27
C THR A 19 6.30 99.91 41.00
N GLY A 20 5.01 99.79 40.66
CA GLY A 20 4.10 98.81 41.28
C GLY A 20 4.41 97.34 40.95
N PRO A 21 3.82 96.38 41.69
CA PRO A 21 4.07 94.94 41.50
C PRO A 21 3.54 94.42 40.17
N THR A 22 4.21 93.41 39.60
CA THR A 22 3.76 92.66 38.42
C THR A 22 2.42 91.98 38.69
N GLY A 23 1.47 92.05 37.74
CA GLY A 23 0.16 91.43 37.86
C GLY A 23 0.17 89.89 37.87
N PRO A 24 -0.93 89.24 38.28
CA PRO A 24 -1.04 87.78 38.37
C PRO A 24 -0.96 87.11 36.99
N THR A 25 -0.39 85.90 36.92
CA THR A 25 -0.43 85.04 35.73
C THR A 25 -1.86 84.72 35.32
N GLY A 26 -2.16 84.81 34.01
CA GLY A 26 -3.50 84.52 33.48
C GLY A 26 -3.94 83.07 33.64
N PRO A 27 -5.25 82.77 33.48
CA PRO A 27 -5.77 81.41 33.61
C PRO A 27 -5.21 80.47 32.53
N THR A 28 -5.00 79.21 32.89
CA THR A 28 -4.65 78.15 31.95
C THR A 28 -5.78 77.97 30.92
N GLY A 29 -5.43 77.85 29.64
CA GLY A 29 -6.40 77.65 28.56
C GLY A 29 -7.19 76.33 28.68
N PRO A 30 -8.33 76.20 27.99
CA PRO A 30 -9.13 74.98 28.01
C PRO A 30 -8.35 73.79 27.44
N ALA A 31 -8.63 72.59 27.95
CA ALA A 31 -8.09 71.36 27.40
C ALA A 31 -8.54 71.16 25.94
N GLY A 32 -7.65 70.65 25.08
CA GLY A 32 -7.98 70.33 23.69
C GLY A 32 -9.04 69.22 23.59
N THR A 33 -9.80 69.20 22.49
CA THR A 33 -10.79 68.16 22.23
C THR A 33 -10.13 66.79 22.06
N THR A 34 -10.75 65.73 22.56
CA THR A 34 -10.36 64.35 22.25
C THR A 34 -10.40 64.14 20.73
N GLY A 35 -9.36 63.51 20.16
CA GLY A 35 -9.30 63.23 18.73
C GLY A 35 -10.36 62.20 18.30
N ASP A 36 -10.70 62.22 17.01
CA ASP A 36 -11.67 61.28 16.44
C ASP A 36 -11.25 59.82 16.63
N THR A 37 -12.22 58.94 16.85
CA THR A 37 -11.98 57.49 16.85
C THR A 37 -11.55 57.06 15.46
N GLY A 38 -10.46 56.29 15.36
CA GLY A 38 -9.96 55.78 14.07
C GLY A 38 -10.99 54.90 13.36
N ALA A 39 -10.90 54.84 12.02
CA ALA A 39 -11.78 53.98 11.23
C ALA A 39 -11.63 52.51 11.65
N ALA A 40 -12.73 51.76 11.66
CA ALA A 40 -12.70 50.32 11.88
C ALA A 40 -11.86 49.64 10.78
N GLY A 41 -10.97 48.74 11.18
CA GLY A 41 -10.17 47.95 10.23
C GLY A 41 -11.02 46.94 9.46
N ASN A 42 -10.58 46.55 8.27
CA ASN A 42 -11.22 45.48 7.51
C ASN A 42 -11.07 44.14 8.24
N GLY A 43 -12.12 43.31 8.23
CA GLY A 43 -12.08 41.97 8.80
C GLY A 43 -11.20 41.04 7.96
N ALA A 44 -10.37 40.22 8.62
CA ALA A 44 -9.54 39.25 7.93
C ALA A 44 -10.38 38.05 7.43
N THR A 45 -10.13 37.59 6.21
CA THR A 45 -10.76 36.40 5.62
C THR A 45 -9.72 35.31 5.36
N VAL A 46 -10.17 34.05 5.40
CA VAL A 46 -9.36 32.87 5.07
C VAL A 46 -10.15 32.00 4.11
N GLN A 47 -9.53 31.62 3.00
CA GLN A 47 -10.13 30.79 1.96
C GLN A 47 -9.20 29.63 1.59
N VAL A 48 -9.79 28.53 1.11
CA VAL A 48 -9.06 27.45 0.47
C VAL A 48 -8.90 27.80 -1.01
N GLY A 49 -7.67 27.81 -1.49
CA GLY A 49 -7.33 27.95 -2.89
C GLY A 49 -7.36 26.62 -3.62
N SER A 50 -6.31 26.34 -4.37
CA SER A 50 -6.10 25.07 -5.07
C SER A 50 -5.77 23.93 -4.10
N VAL A 51 -6.25 22.73 -4.45
CA VAL A 51 -5.81 21.48 -3.83
C VAL A 51 -5.29 20.59 -4.95
N THR A 52 -4.00 20.33 -4.93
CA THR A 52 -3.32 19.58 -5.99
C THR A 52 -2.64 18.34 -5.44
N THR A 53 -2.59 17.28 -6.23
CA THR A 53 -1.83 16.08 -5.86
C THR A 53 -0.38 16.23 -6.31
N GLY A 54 0.54 16.22 -5.35
CA GLY A 54 1.99 16.26 -5.60
C GLY A 54 2.58 14.89 -5.98
N PRO A 55 3.83 14.85 -6.46
CA PRO A 55 4.55 13.59 -6.72
C PRO A 55 4.62 12.69 -5.48
N ALA A 56 4.69 11.36 -5.69
CA ALA A 56 4.89 10.41 -4.59
C ALA A 56 6.23 10.66 -3.88
N GLY A 57 6.23 10.53 -2.55
CA GLY A 57 7.42 10.79 -1.71
C GLY A 57 7.75 12.28 -1.49
N SER A 58 7.01 13.22 -2.08
CA SER A 58 7.15 14.64 -1.77
C SER A 58 6.54 14.99 -0.40
N GLN A 59 6.94 16.11 0.20
CA GLN A 59 6.32 16.62 1.42
C GLN A 59 5.00 17.31 1.09
N ALA A 60 4.03 17.20 1.99
CA ALA A 60 2.84 18.03 1.92
C ALA A 60 3.22 19.49 2.15
N SER A 61 2.61 20.39 1.39
CA SER A 61 2.87 21.82 1.52
C SER A 61 1.59 22.63 1.50
N VAL A 62 1.66 23.78 2.18
CA VAL A 62 0.63 24.81 2.18
C VAL A 62 1.29 26.13 1.85
N THR A 63 0.73 26.88 0.90
CA THR A 63 1.24 28.20 0.48
C THR A 63 0.11 29.21 0.55
N ASN A 64 0.35 30.37 1.18
CA ASN A 64 -0.60 31.48 1.11
C ASN A 64 -0.37 32.27 -0.18
N SER A 65 -1.28 32.19 -1.15
CA SER A 65 -1.27 33.01 -2.37
C SER A 65 -2.07 34.31 -2.23
N GLY A 66 -2.77 34.48 -1.11
CA GLY A 66 -3.51 35.68 -0.75
C GLY A 66 -2.68 36.72 0.02
N THR A 67 -3.35 37.61 0.75
CA THR A 67 -2.72 38.61 1.62
C THR A 67 -2.83 38.22 3.09
N GLN A 68 -2.35 39.08 4.01
CA GLN A 68 -2.55 38.88 5.45
C GLN A 68 -4.00 39.17 5.88
N GLN A 69 -4.73 39.95 5.10
CA GLN A 69 -6.14 40.31 5.34
C GLN A 69 -7.10 39.43 4.54
N ASP A 70 -6.65 38.85 3.43
CA ASP A 70 -7.42 37.94 2.57
C ASP A 70 -6.56 36.73 2.23
N ALA A 71 -6.36 35.84 3.20
CA ALA A 71 -5.49 34.68 3.05
C ALA A 71 -6.15 33.63 2.14
N VAL A 72 -5.38 33.10 1.20
CA VAL A 72 -5.81 32.01 0.31
C VAL A 72 -4.76 30.91 0.41
N PHE A 73 -5.11 29.79 1.03
CA PHE A 73 -4.19 28.68 1.22
C PHE A 73 -4.32 27.65 0.09
N ASP A 74 -3.26 27.51 -0.68
CA ASP A 74 -3.06 26.46 -1.68
C ASP A 74 -2.40 25.24 -1.03
N PHE A 75 -2.94 24.05 -1.30
CA PHE A 75 -2.48 22.79 -0.76
C PHE A 75 -1.86 21.91 -1.84
N VAL A 76 -0.73 21.28 -1.51
CA VAL A 76 -0.18 20.15 -2.26
C VAL A 76 -0.22 18.93 -1.36
N ILE A 77 -1.02 17.93 -1.74
CA ILE A 77 -1.15 16.65 -1.05
C ILE A 77 -0.34 15.61 -1.83
N PRO A 78 0.76 15.04 -1.29
CA PRO A 78 1.56 14.05 -1.99
C PRO A 78 0.73 12.82 -2.33
N LYS A 79 0.92 12.27 -3.54
CA LYS A 79 0.40 10.95 -3.88
C LYS A 79 0.98 9.93 -2.88
N GLY A 80 0.12 9.08 -2.32
CA GLY A 80 0.59 7.93 -1.54
C GLY A 80 1.43 6.97 -2.39
N ASP A 81 2.24 6.15 -1.73
CA ASP A 81 3.00 5.12 -2.42
C ASP A 81 2.05 4.19 -3.18
N THR A 82 2.44 3.81 -4.40
CA THR A 82 1.72 2.78 -5.14
C THR A 82 1.87 1.47 -4.39
N GLY A 83 0.76 0.85 -3.97
CA GLY A 83 0.79 -0.48 -3.38
C GLY A 83 1.43 -1.48 -4.34
N THR A 84 2.49 -2.15 -3.92
CA THR A 84 3.13 -3.20 -4.72
C THR A 84 2.37 -4.50 -4.52
N CYS A 85 1.36 -4.77 -5.35
CA CYS A 85 0.86 -6.14 -5.49
C CYS A 85 1.87 -6.93 -6.35
N GLN A 86 2.98 -7.31 -5.74
CA GLN A 86 3.95 -8.25 -6.31
C GLN A 86 3.61 -9.63 -5.74
N CYS A 87 2.53 -10.24 -6.21
CA CYS A 87 2.51 -11.70 -6.24
C CYS A 87 3.18 -12.05 -7.57
N PRO A 88 4.51 -12.31 -7.61
CA PRO A 88 5.10 -12.87 -8.82
C PRO A 88 4.27 -14.09 -9.19
N ALA A 89 3.78 -14.13 -10.43
CA ALA A 89 3.05 -15.28 -10.88
C ALA A 89 4.02 -16.46 -10.80
N GLU A 90 3.65 -17.48 -10.05
CA GLU A 90 4.42 -18.70 -9.90
C GLU A 90 3.54 -19.82 -10.43
N VAL A 91 3.94 -20.40 -11.56
CA VAL A 91 3.20 -21.46 -12.22
C VAL A 91 4.13 -22.48 -12.85
N CYS A 92 3.82 -23.75 -12.61
CA CYS A 92 4.44 -24.85 -13.31
C CYS A 92 3.36 -25.83 -13.79
N THR A 93 3.44 -26.23 -15.06
CA THR A 93 2.62 -27.30 -15.63
C THR A 93 3.53 -28.34 -16.26
N GLY A 94 3.50 -29.56 -15.73
CA GLY A 94 4.10 -30.72 -16.38
C GLY A 94 3.03 -31.58 -17.04
N TYR A 95 3.42 -32.31 -18.08
CA TYR A 95 2.58 -33.29 -18.74
C TYR A 95 3.42 -34.48 -19.22
N SER A 96 2.76 -35.58 -19.58
CA SER A 96 3.42 -36.74 -20.18
C SER A 96 2.82 -37.20 -21.50
N ILE A 97 3.68 -37.33 -22.51
CA ILE A 97 3.45 -38.08 -23.74
C ILE A 97 4.76 -38.77 -24.17
N PRO A 98 4.85 -40.11 -24.25
CA PRO A 98 3.79 -41.09 -24.50
C PRO A 98 3.16 -41.71 -23.23
N PRO A 99 2.14 -42.60 -23.37
CA PRO A 99 1.63 -43.40 -22.27
C PRO A 99 2.72 -44.18 -21.54
N GLN A 100 2.58 -44.29 -20.22
CA GLN A 100 3.55 -44.92 -19.33
C GLN A 100 2.89 -46.02 -18.49
N ALA A 101 3.67 -47.03 -18.13
CA ALA A 101 3.20 -48.11 -17.25
C ALA A 101 3.37 -47.72 -15.78
N GLY A 102 2.40 -48.14 -14.96
CA GLY A 102 2.44 -47.99 -13.51
C GLY A 102 2.01 -49.26 -12.78
N ASN A 103 2.35 -49.31 -11.51
CA ASN A 103 1.96 -50.33 -10.55
C ASN A 103 1.64 -49.69 -9.18
N THR A 104 1.20 -50.48 -8.19
CA THR A 104 1.02 -50.05 -6.79
C THR A 104 2.15 -49.12 -6.30
N GLY A 105 1.80 -47.90 -5.92
CA GLY A 105 2.73 -46.89 -5.39
C GLY A 105 3.61 -46.18 -6.43
N THR A 106 3.30 -46.27 -7.72
CA THR A 106 4.12 -45.62 -8.75
C THR A 106 3.95 -44.11 -8.71
N LYS A 107 5.07 -43.39 -8.59
CA LYS A 107 5.15 -41.96 -8.84
C LYS A 107 5.04 -41.68 -10.34
N PHE A 108 4.14 -40.80 -10.73
CA PHE A 108 3.94 -40.46 -12.14
C PHE A 108 5.10 -39.59 -12.63
N ILE A 109 5.67 -39.96 -13.76
CA ILE A 109 6.70 -39.18 -14.44
C ILE A 109 6.00 -38.16 -15.33
N PHE A 110 6.49 -36.92 -15.33
CA PHE A 110 6.08 -35.87 -16.27
C PHE A 110 7.23 -35.59 -17.23
N ASP A 111 7.11 -36.00 -18.50
CA ASP A 111 8.23 -35.98 -19.44
C ASP A 111 8.57 -34.58 -19.96
N ARG A 112 7.65 -33.62 -19.85
CA ARG A 112 7.80 -32.25 -20.39
C ARG A 112 7.15 -31.20 -19.50
N ASN A 113 7.56 -29.94 -19.71
CA ASN A 113 6.92 -28.75 -19.12
C ASN A 113 6.15 -28.01 -20.19
N ALA A 114 4.86 -27.75 -19.98
CA ALA A 114 4.06 -26.87 -20.82
C ALA A 114 4.28 -25.40 -20.43
N VAL A 115 4.36 -25.15 -19.13
CA VAL A 115 4.58 -23.82 -18.55
C VAL A 115 5.55 -23.96 -17.39
N GLN A 116 6.51 -23.03 -17.32
CA GLN A 116 7.32 -22.80 -16.13
C GLN A 116 7.62 -21.31 -16.06
N TYR A 117 7.04 -20.64 -15.08
CA TYR A 117 7.19 -19.21 -14.87
C TYR A 117 7.36 -18.93 -13.39
N GLY A 118 8.35 -18.10 -13.07
CA GLY A 118 8.83 -17.91 -11.70
C GLY A 118 9.85 -18.96 -11.26
N THR A 119 10.27 -18.88 -10.00
CA THR A 119 11.27 -19.77 -9.38
C THR A 119 10.77 -20.50 -8.14
N GLY A 120 9.58 -20.13 -7.66
CA GLY A 120 8.90 -20.73 -6.51
C GLY A 120 8.36 -22.14 -6.79
N ILE A 121 8.12 -22.51 -8.06
CA ILE A 121 7.70 -23.87 -8.45
C ILE A 121 8.58 -24.39 -9.60
N ILE A 122 9.31 -25.47 -9.36
CA ILE A 122 10.30 -26.01 -10.30
C ILE A 122 9.99 -27.47 -10.60
N HIS A 123 9.97 -27.82 -11.88
CA HIS A 123 9.90 -29.20 -12.34
C HIS A 123 10.96 -29.44 -13.42
N SER A 124 11.68 -30.56 -13.33
CA SER A 124 12.62 -30.99 -14.36
C SER A 124 11.94 -31.99 -15.30
N PRO A 125 11.96 -31.80 -16.63
CA PRO A 125 11.40 -32.78 -17.58
C PRO A 125 11.92 -34.20 -17.33
N GLY A 126 11.02 -35.19 -17.29
CA GLY A 126 11.31 -36.58 -16.96
C GLY A 126 11.34 -36.90 -15.46
N SER A 127 11.08 -35.91 -14.61
CA SER A 127 10.99 -36.08 -13.15
C SER A 127 9.60 -36.52 -12.71
N THR A 128 9.52 -37.05 -11.49
CA THR A 128 8.26 -37.24 -10.75
C THR A 128 7.92 -36.06 -9.84
N ASP A 129 8.93 -35.21 -9.58
CA ASP A 129 8.94 -34.26 -8.48
C ASP A 129 8.73 -32.83 -8.96
N PHE A 130 7.69 -32.18 -8.43
CA PHE A 130 7.51 -30.74 -8.49
C PHE A 130 7.99 -30.14 -7.16
N LYS A 131 8.99 -29.27 -7.24
CA LYS A 131 9.62 -28.67 -6.06
C LYS A 131 9.07 -27.28 -5.82
N ILE A 132 8.52 -27.06 -4.63
CA ILE A 132 8.09 -25.75 -4.15
C ILE A 132 9.20 -25.17 -3.29
N GLN A 133 9.67 -23.98 -3.65
CA GLN A 133 10.83 -23.30 -3.06
C GLN A 133 10.46 -22.19 -2.08
N GLU A 134 9.18 -21.81 -2.01
CA GLU A 134 8.70 -20.74 -1.14
C GLU A 134 7.48 -21.18 -0.32
N PRO A 135 7.35 -20.75 0.94
CA PRO A 135 6.10 -20.94 1.67
C PRO A 135 4.95 -20.17 0.98
N GLY A 136 3.74 -20.70 1.10
CA GLY A 136 2.58 -20.08 0.47
C GLY A 136 1.36 -20.99 0.42
N LEU A 137 0.27 -20.42 -0.11
CA LEU A 137 -0.92 -21.14 -0.50
C LEU A 137 -0.84 -21.41 -2.01
N TYR A 138 -1.04 -22.67 -2.39
CA TYR A 138 -0.95 -23.16 -3.76
C TYR A 138 -2.27 -23.77 -4.21
N TYR A 139 -2.56 -23.70 -5.50
CA TYR A 139 -3.63 -24.47 -6.13
C TYR A 139 -3.01 -25.51 -7.04
N VAL A 140 -3.41 -26.77 -6.86
CA VAL A 140 -2.91 -27.91 -7.63
C VAL A 140 -4.08 -28.54 -8.37
N ALA A 141 -3.92 -28.79 -9.67
CA ALA A 141 -4.90 -29.48 -10.50
C ALA A 141 -4.22 -30.58 -11.30
N PHE A 142 -4.80 -31.79 -11.26
CA PHE A 142 -4.36 -32.94 -12.01
C PHE A 142 -5.48 -33.46 -12.91
N ASN A 143 -5.14 -33.88 -14.12
CA ASN A 143 -6.00 -34.68 -14.99
C ASN A 143 -5.18 -35.77 -15.68
N GLY A 144 -5.83 -36.85 -16.07
CA GLY A 144 -5.21 -37.94 -16.82
C GLY A 144 -6.16 -39.06 -17.16
N SER A 145 -5.68 -39.96 -18.02
CA SER A 145 -6.37 -41.19 -18.41
C SER A 145 -5.65 -42.39 -17.80
N LEU A 146 -6.41 -43.41 -17.40
CA LEU A 146 -5.92 -44.68 -16.88
C LEU A 146 -6.52 -45.83 -17.68
N ALA A 147 -5.75 -46.90 -17.85
CA ALA A 147 -6.23 -48.17 -18.41
C ALA A 147 -5.66 -49.36 -17.63
N PRO A 148 -6.35 -50.51 -17.55
CA PRO A 148 -5.81 -51.71 -16.92
C PRO A 148 -4.51 -52.18 -17.58
N GLY A 149 -3.53 -52.57 -16.78
CA GLY A 149 -2.30 -53.17 -17.27
C GLY A 149 -2.51 -54.61 -17.77
N THR A 150 -1.58 -55.09 -18.58
CA THR A 150 -1.61 -56.48 -19.09
C THR A 150 -1.53 -57.49 -17.94
N GLY A 151 -2.43 -58.48 -17.95
CA GLY A 151 -2.45 -59.57 -16.97
C GLY A 151 -2.95 -59.17 -15.58
N THR A 152 -3.66 -58.04 -15.44
CA THR A 152 -4.33 -57.68 -14.18
C THR A 152 -5.53 -58.59 -13.93
N LYS A 153 -5.89 -58.76 -12.65
CA LYS A 153 -7.18 -59.33 -12.26
C LYS A 153 -8.22 -58.23 -12.20
N LEU A 154 -9.41 -58.52 -12.74
CA LEU A 154 -10.55 -57.62 -12.73
C LEU A 154 -11.59 -58.09 -11.69
N PRO A 155 -12.32 -57.19 -11.02
CA PRO A 155 -12.25 -55.74 -11.18
C PRO A 155 -10.95 -55.14 -10.59
N LEU A 156 -10.39 -54.15 -11.28
CA LEU A 156 -9.16 -53.45 -10.88
C LEU A 156 -9.51 -52.02 -10.45
N SER A 157 -9.20 -51.66 -9.21
CA SER A 157 -9.38 -50.30 -8.71
C SER A 157 -8.05 -49.58 -8.63
N ILE A 158 -7.90 -48.47 -9.36
CA ILE A 158 -6.72 -47.62 -9.29
C ILE A 158 -7.10 -46.30 -8.63
N THR A 159 -6.39 -45.94 -7.57
CA THR A 159 -6.48 -44.63 -6.92
C THR A 159 -5.28 -43.80 -7.33
N VAL A 160 -5.51 -42.57 -7.77
CA VAL A 160 -4.47 -41.58 -8.04
C VAL A 160 -4.61 -40.46 -7.05
N TYR A 161 -3.54 -40.09 -6.37
CA TYR A 161 -3.56 -39.07 -5.32
C TYR A 161 -2.28 -38.26 -5.27
N LEU A 162 -2.38 -37.08 -4.68
CA LEU A 162 -1.28 -36.15 -4.47
C LEU A 162 -0.55 -36.45 -3.16
N GLN A 163 0.77 -36.36 -3.17
CA GLN A 163 1.59 -36.36 -1.97
C GLN A 163 2.40 -35.08 -1.86
N GLU A 164 2.57 -34.59 -0.64
CA GLU A 164 3.57 -33.60 -0.25
C GLU A 164 4.59 -34.26 0.67
N ASN A 165 5.87 -34.21 0.32
CA ASN A 165 6.98 -34.79 1.10
C ASN A 165 6.75 -36.27 1.49
N GLY A 166 6.07 -37.02 0.61
CA GLY A 166 5.72 -38.44 0.80
C GLY A 166 4.46 -38.68 1.63
N ALA A 167 3.85 -37.66 2.22
CA ALA A 167 2.56 -37.76 2.92
C ALA A 167 1.41 -37.48 1.96
N ALA A 168 0.34 -38.28 2.02
CA ALA A 168 -0.84 -38.08 1.18
C ALA A 168 -1.60 -36.81 1.59
N ILE A 169 -2.01 -36.01 0.60
CA ILE A 169 -2.86 -34.85 0.83
C ILE A 169 -4.32 -35.31 0.78
N ASN A 170 -5.03 -35.13 1.90
CA ASN A 170 -6.45 -35.49 1.99
C ASN A 170 -7.29 -34.65 1.02
N GLY A 171 -8.20 -35.31 0.30
CA GLY A 171 -9.08 -34.66 -0.69
C GLY A 171 -8.44 -34.44 -2.07
N ALA A 172 -7.15 -34.71 -2.23
CA ALA A 172 -6.42 -34.56 -3.49
C ALA A 172 -6.22 -35.91 -4.18
N GLY A 173 -7.32 -36.61 -4.49
CA GLY A 173 -7.25 -37.89 -5.18
C GLY A 173 -8.54 -38.29 -5.87
N ALA A 174 -8.42 -39.21 -6.80
CA ALA A 174 -9.51 -39.77 -7.59
C ALA A 174 -9.31 -41.29 -7.75
N ARG A 175 -10.40 -42.03 -7.93
CA ARG A 175 -10.36 -43.48 -8.12
C ARG A 175 -11.16 -43.87 -9.35
N CYS A 176 -10.61 -44.78 -10.14
CA CYS A 176 -11.32 -45.47 -11.21
C CYS A 176 -11.38 -46.98 -10.90
N THR A 177 -12.49 -47.63 -11.24
CA THR A 177 -12.64 -49.10 -11.12
C THR A 177 -12.99 -49.69 -12.47
N PHE A 178 -12.11 -50.56 -12.95
CA PHE A 178 -12.21 -51.20 -14.25
C PHE A 178 -12.79 -52.61 -14.13
N HIS A 179 -13.71 -52.96 -15.01
CA HIS A 179 -14.34 -54.28 -15.09
C HIS A 179 -13.94 -55.03 -16.37
N ASN A 180 -13.32 -54.33 -17.33
CA ASN A 180 -12.84 -54.88 -18.59
C ASN A 180 -11.42 -54.35 -18.90
N ALA A 181 -10.56 -55.21 -19.43
CA ALA A 181 -9.16 -54.88 -19.76
C ALA A 181 -9.00 -53.83 -20.87
N ALA A 182 -10.03 -53.59 -21.68
CA ALA A 182 -10.04 -52.59 -22.75
C ALA A 182 -10.63 -51.23 -22.31
N GLU A 183 -11.07 -51.09 -21.06
CA GLU A 183 -11.61 -49.83 -20.55
C GLU A 183 -10.51 -48.76 -20.40
N VAL A 184 -10.90 -47.51 -20.65
CA VAL A 184 -10.13 -46.31 -20.32
C VAL A 184 -10.98 -45.46 -19.40
N GLY A 185 -10.39 -44.97 -18.32
CA GLY A 185 -11.05 -44.18 -17.30
C GLY A 185 -10.30 -42.88 -17.04
N ASN A 186 -11.02 -41.77 -17.00
CA ASN A 186 -10.44 -40.47 -16.70
C ASN A 186 -10.37 -40.27 -15.18
N VAL A 187 -9.29 -39.66 -14.71
CA VAL A 187 -9.10 -39.26 -13.33
C VAL A 187 -8.69 -37.79 -13.29
N ALA A 188 -9.30 -37.05 -12.36
CA ALA A 188 -8.96 -35.66 -12.13
C ALA A 188 -9.23 -35.32 -10.67
N PHE A 189 -8.41 -34.43 -10.12
CA PHE A 189 -8.63 -33.83 -8.81
C PHE A 189 -8.01 -32.44 -8.77
N SER A 190 -8.48 -31.61 -7.87
CA SER A 190 -7.81 -30.36 -7.54
C SER A 190 -7.89 -30.10 -6.03
N THR A 191 -6.92 -29.38 -5.52
CA THR A 191 -6.87 -28.99 -4.10
C THR A 191 -6.14 -27.67 -3.93
N ALA A 192 -6.49 -26.96 -2.86
CA ALA A 192 -5.57 -26.01 -2.27
C ALA A 192 -4.52 -26.78 -1.45
N LEU A 193 -3.28 -26.31 -1.48
CA LEU A 193 -2.15 -26.87 -0.75
C LEU A 193 -1.47 -25.75 0.04
N LEU A 194 -1.43 -25.91 1.36
CA LEU A 194 -0.73 -25.00 2.25
C LEU A 194 0.70 -25.51 2.47
N VAL A 195 1.70 -24.78 2.00
CA VAL A 195 3.12 -25.15 2.16
C VAL A 195 3.76 -24.23 3.19
N THR A 196 4.08 -24.77 4.37
CA THR A 196 4.69 -24.00 5.48
C THR A 196 6.20 -24.19 5.60
N THR A 197 6.75 -25.23 4.97
CA THR A 197 8.18 -25.56 5.06
C THR A 197 8.72 -25.86 3.67
N VAL A 198 9.88 -25.29 3.35
CA VAL A 198 10.51 -25.44 2.02
C VAL A 198 11.98 -25.87 2.14
N PRO A 199 12.52 -26.61 1.16
CA PRO A 199 11.84 -27.07 -0.06
C PRO A 199 10.79 -28.15 0.22
N SER A 200 9.64 -28.06 -0.46
CA SER A 200 8.58 -29.07 -0.41
C SER A 200 8.48 -29.79 -1.75
N VAL A 201 8.22 -31.09 -1.74
CA VAL A 201 8.14 -31.92 -2.95
C VAL A 201 6.72 -32.44 -3.11
N VAL A 202 6.09 -32.04 -4.22
CA VAL A 202 4.78 -32.52 -4.65
C VAL A 202 4.95 -33.61 -5.70
N THR A 203 4.27 -34.75 -5.50
CA THR A 203 4.26 -35.88 -6.43
C THR A 203 2.86 -36.43 -6.62
N VAL A 204 2.58 -37.01 -7.79
CA VAL A 204 1.33 -37.75 -8.06
C VAL A 204 1.64 -39.24 -7.98
N ILE A 205 0.84 -39.98 -7.20
CA ILE A 205 0.98 -41.42 -6.99
C ILE A 205 -0.22 -42.13 -7.60
N GLY A 206 0.00 -43.22 -8.33
CA GLY A 206 -1.04 -44.19 -8.64
C GLY A 206 -0.85 -45.47 -7.82
N ASP A 207 -1.97 -46.01 -7.33
CA ASP A 207 -1.99 -47.16 -6.45
C ASP A 207 -3.17 -48.10 -6.77
N GLY A 208 -2.99 -49.41 -6.55
CA GLY A 208 -4.06 -50.41 -6.73
C GLY A 208 -3.82 -51.52 -7.76
N GLY A 209 -2.59 -51.67 -8.27
CA GLY A 209 -2.20 -52.76 -9.18
C GLY A 209 -1.54 -52.25 -10.46
N LYS A 210 -1.44 -53.09 -11.51
CA LYS A 210 -0.81 -52.70 -12.79
C LYS A 210 -1.76 -51.89 -13.67
N TYR A 211 -1.30 -50.77 -14.21
CA TYR A 211 -2.07 -49.90 -15.09
C TYR A 211 -1.18 -49.21 -16.11
N PHE A 212 -1.81 -48.57 -17.09
CA PHE A 212 -1.19 -47.54 -17.91
C PHE A 212 -1.79 -46.19 -17.54
N TYR A 213 -0.98 -45.13 -17.61
CA TYR A 213 -1.43 -43.76 -17.51
C TYR A 213 -1.01 -42.98 -18.76
N SER A 214 -1.90 -42.15 -19.29
CA SER A 214 -1.69 -41.32 -20.47
C SER A 214 -2.35 -39.97 -20.31
N ASP A 215 -2.00 -39.03 -21.18
CA ASP A 215 -2.63 -37.70 -21.26
C ASP A 215 -2.64 -36.98 -19.90
N ILE A 216 -1.63 -37.27 -19.07
CA ILE A 216 -1.55 -36.71 -17.73
C ILE A 216 -1.02 -35.28 -17.79
N SER A 217 -1.58 -34.42 -16.94
CA SER A 217 -1.05 -33.09 -16.67
C SER A 217 -1.22 -32.77 -15.19
N LEU A 218 -0.22 -32.09 -14.63
CA LEU A 218 -0.27 -31.50 -13.31
C LEU A 218 0.10 -30.02 -13.44
N THR A 219 -0.80 -29.16 -12.97
CA THR A 219 -0.57 -27.72 -12.89
C THR A 219 -0.57 -27.28 -11.43
N ILE A 220 0.40 -26.46 -11.07
CA ILE A 220 0.54 -25.84 -9.75
C ILE A 220 0.67 -24.33 -9.93
N TYR A 221 -0.15 -23.57 -9.21
CA TYR A 221 -0.10 -22.11 -9.11
C TYR A 221 0.13 -21.68 -7.67
N LYS A 222 0.97 -20.67 -7.42
CA LYS A 222 0.94 -19.96 -6.14
C LYS A 222 -0.23 -18.98 -6.15
N ILE A 223 -1.11 -19.07 -5.16
CA ILE A 223 -2.33 -18.27 -5.05
C ILE A 223 -2.34 -17.35 -3.82
N GLY A 224 -1.36 -17.50 -2.92
CA GLY A 224 -1.20 -16.62 -1.77
C GLY A 224 0.16 -16.79 -1.08
N THR A 225 0.57 -15.76 -0.35
CA THR A 225 1.71 -15.79 0.58
C THR A 225 1.26 -16.23 1.97
N LEU A 226 2.18 -16.72 2.78
CA LEU A 226 1.96 -16.85 4.22
C LEU A 226 2.48 -15.59 4.89
N ASP A 227 1.63 -14.94 5.68
CA ASP A 227 1.98 -13.78 6.51
C ASP A 227 2.82 -14.19 7.73
#